data_AF-A0A931ZB17-F1
#
_entry.id   AF-A0A931ZB17-F1
#
_cell.length_a   1.000
_cell.length_b   1.000
_cell.length_c   1.000
_cell.angle_alpha   90.00
_cell.angle_beta   90.00
_cell.angle_gamma   90.00
#
_symmetry.space_group_name_H-M   'P 1'
#
loop_
_entity.id
_entity.type
_entity.pdbx_description
1 polymer ?
#
loop_
_entity_poly.entity_id
_entity_poly.type
_entity_poly.pdbx_seq_one_letter_code
_entity_poly.pdbx_strand_id
1 'polypeptide(L)'
;MRRATAMDSPVLQPALKILPRRLARRAIPTGRVLAPIGFHAVAAVLALATCASVARAAALATDPLVAHGHEVYIHEGCIHCHSQYVRPRVPADVERWGPASDWAKLAADQPPLPGNRRNGPDLANVANRRSAEWNRLHLQKPRAVSPGSRMPSYAHLFRRGGDESDGEALVAYLASLGADTIPQRLAQTSAWRPDRSAPPTDAAHARRIFAQLCTPCHGPAGHGDGPLAARLSVRPPDWPAQGWRRVPPDADVELALARIVKFGLPGSPMAGHETLPDTDVLGLARLVRSWQKH
;
A
#
# COMPACT_ATOMS: atom_id res chain seq x y z
N MET A 1 70.24 -26.52 -23.64
CA MET A 1 70.30 -27.57 -22.59
C MET A 1 68.84 -27.92 -22.25
N ARG A 2 68.24 -28.99 -22.80
CA ARG A 2 68.05 -30.36 -22.20
C ARG A 2 67.63 -30.29 -20.72
N ARG A 3 66.62 -30.97 -20.17
CA ARG A 3 65.70 -32.07 -20.56
C ARG A 3 64.62 -32.20 -19.46
N ALA A 4 63.49 -32.84 -19.78
CA ALA A 4 62.44 -33.29 -18.85
C ALA A 4 62.80 -34.59 -18.08
N THR A 5 62.11 -34.86 -16.96
CA THR A 5 61.79 -36.19 -16.34
C THR A 5 60.60 -35.99 -15.37
N ALA A 6 59.39 -36.55 -15.52
CA ALA A 6 58.93 -37.96 -15.51
C ALA A 6 58.89 -38.59 -14.08
N MET A 7 57.69 -38.91 -13.55
CA MET A 7 57.10 -40.28 -13.32
C MET A 7 57.62 -40.93 -11.99
N ASP A 8 56.97 -41.78 -11.18
CA ASP A 8 55.64 -42.42 -11.07
C ASP A 8 55.58 -43.20 -9.71
N SER A 9 54.40 -43.28 -9.05
CA SER A 9 53.80 -44.46 -8.32
C SER A 9 54.56 -45.27 -7.22
N PRO A 10 53.99 -46.31 -6.52
CA PRO A 10 52.62 -46.62 -6.03
C PRO A 10 52.52 -47.23 -4.59
N VAL A 11 51.26 -47.30 -4.07
CA VAL A 11 50.52 -48.39 -3.36
C VAL A 11 51.19 -49.25 -2.26
N LEU A 12 50.51 -49.38 -1.09
CA LEU A 12 50.19 -50.67 -0.40
C LEU A 12 49.28 -50.48 0.85
N GLN A 13 48.10 -51.11 0.86
CA GLN A 13 47.33 -51.50 2.06
C GLN A 13 47.80 -52.87 2.58
N PRO A 14 47.46 -53.30 3.81
CA PRO A 14 46.36 -54.28 3.92
C PRO A 14 45.51 -54.28 5.23
N ALA A 15 44.25 -54.69 5.05
CA ALA A 15 43.45 -55.71 5.77
C ALA A 15 43.24 -55.71 7.32
N LEU A 16 41.98 -55.41 7.70
CA LEU A 16 40.98 -56.17 8.49
C LEU A 16 41.40 -57.36 9.39
N LYS A 17 40.82 -57.42 10.62
CA LYS A 17 40.11 -58.57 11.26
C LYS A 17 39.50 -58.17 12.64
N ILE A 18 38.17 -57.98 12.77
CA ILE A 18 37.11 -58.89 13.31
C ILE A 18 37.03 -59.04 14.86
N LEU A 19 35.96 -58.42 15.43
CA LEU A 19 34.96 -58.79 16.50
C LEU A 19 35.31 -59.79 17.66
N PRO A 20 34.62 -59.83 18.86
CA PRO A 20 33.13 -59.85 18.93
C PRO A 20 32.36 -59.45 20.25
N ARG A 21 31.01 -59.57 20.18
CA ARG A 21 29.96 -59.84 21.23
C ARG A 21 29.48 -58.67 22.14
N ARG A 22 28.21 -58.52 22.58
CA ARG A 22 26.90 -59.22 22.47
C ARG A 22 25.75 -58.22 22.83
N LEU A 23 24.63 -58.34 22.10
CA LEU A 23 23.20 -58.24 22.47
C LEU A 23 22.70 -57.27 23.58
N ALA A 24 21.87 -56.31 23.17
CA ALA A 24 20.62 -55.97 23.87
C ALA A 24 19.55 -55.50 22.86
N ARG A 25 18.52 -56.33 22.65
CA ARG A 25 17.32 -55.96 21.88
C ARG A 25 16.49 -54.99 22.72
N ARG A 26 16.29 -53.76 22.25
CA ARG A 26 15.23 -52.88 22.76
C ARG A 26 14.12 -52.80 21.70
N ALA A 27 12.91 -53.19 22.11
CA ALA A 27 11.69 -53.03 21.34
C ALA A 27 11.38 -51.53 21.21
N ILE A 28 11.12 -51.07 19.98
CA ILE A 28 10.62 -49.72 19.69
C ILE A 28 9.09 -49.82 19.73
N PRO A 29 8.40 -48.98 20.53
CA PRO A 29 6.94 -48.97 20.54
C PRO A 29 6.42 -48.40 19.22
N THR A 30 5.44 -49.07 18.63
CA THR A 30 4.67 -48.62 17.47
C THR A 30 3.89 -47.36 17.81
N GLY A 31 4.52 -46.20 17.64
CA GLY A 31 3.86 -44.91 17.71
C GLY A 31 2.92 -44.74 16.52
N ARG A 32 1.64 -44.46 16.81
CA ARG A 32 0.63 -44.02 15.84
C ARG A 32 1.21 -42.91 14.95
N VAL A 33 1.20 -43.13 13.64
CA VAL A 33 1.42 -42.08 12.64
C VAL A 33 0.21 -41.14 12.67
N LEU A 34 0.35 -39.97 13.30
CA LEU A 34 -0.56 -38.85 13.01
C LEU A 34 -0.20 -38.33 11.61
N ALA A 35 -1.14 -38.42 10.68
CA ALA A 35 -1.04 -37.80 9.36
C ALA A 35 -0.85 -36.27 9.50
N PRO A 36 -0.11 -35.61 8.58
CA PRO A 36 0.12 -34.18 8.64
C PRO A 36 -1.15 -33.43 8.21
N ILE A 37 -2.02 -33.12 9.18
CA ILE A 37 -3.23 -32.30 8.96
C ILE A 37 -2.85 -30.83 8.63
N GLY A 38 -1.59 -30.43 8.76
CA GLY A 38 -1.16 -29.03 8.65
C GLY A 38 -1.05 -28.44 7.24
N PHE A 39 -0.60 -29.19 6.24
CA PHE A 39 -0.23 -28.58 4.94
C PHE A 39 -1.44 -28.33 4.03
N HIS A 40 -2.38 -29.30 3.97
CA HIS A 40 -3.60 -29.17 3.18
C HIS A 40 -4.56 -28.14 3.78
N ALA A 41 -4.63 -28.02 5.11
CA ALA A 41 -5.45 -27.02 5.78
C ALA A 41 -4.94 -25.60 5.51
N VAL A 42 -3.62 -25.36 5.57
CA VAL A 42 -3.03 -24.05 5.26
C VAL A 42 -3.20 -23.69 3.79
N ALA A 43 -2.98 -24.62 2.86
CA ALA A 43 -3.21 -24.41 1.44
C ALA A 43 -4.70 -24.12 1.12
N ALA A 44 -5.63 -24.83 1.78
CA ALA A 44 -7.06 -24.59 1.63
C ALA A 44 -7.49 -23.23 2.17
N VAL A 45 -6.96 -22.79 3.32
CA VAL A 45 -7.24 -21.46 3.90
C VAL A 45 -6.70 -20.33 3.02
N LEU A 46 -5.47 -20.46 2.49
CA LEU A 46 -4.90 -19.51 1.54
C LEU A 46 -5.71 -19.46 0.22
N ALA A 47 -6.12 -20.61 -0.30
CA ALA A 47 -6.95 -20.68 -1.50
C ALA A 47 -8.34 -20.05 -1.28
N LEU A 48 -8.99 -20.32 -0.14
CA LEU A 48 -10.28 -19.73 0.23
C LEU A 48 -10.18 -18.21 0.43
N ALA A 49 -9.14 -17.71 1.09
CA ALA A 49 -8.92 -16.27 1.28
C ALA A 49 -8.67 -15.54 -0.05
N THR A 50 -7.93 -16.17 -0.96
CA THR A 50 -7.68 -15.64 -2.32
C THR A 50 -8.98 -15.67 -3.15
N CYS A 51 -9.75 -16.75 -3.06
CA CYS A 51 -11.03 -16.88 -3.77
C CYS A 51 -12.06 -15.85 -3.28
N ALA A 52 -12.14 -15.62 -1.97
CA ALA A 52 -13.03 -14.60 -1.37
C ALA A 52 -12.64 -13.17 -1.77
N SER A 53 -11.34 -12.88 -1.93
CA SER A 53 -10.87 -11.56 -2.37
C SER A 53 -11.11 -11.32 -3.86
N VAL A 54 -10.93 -12.34 -4.71
CA VAL A 54 -11.31 -12.28 -6.14
C VAL A 54 -12.82 -12.12 -6.31
N ALA A 55 -13.63 -12.88 -5.57
CA ALA A 55 -15.09 -12.78 -5.62
C ALA A 55 -15.61 -11.39 -5.18
N ARG A 56 -14.98 -10.77 -4.18
CA ARG A 56 -15.32 -9.42 -3.73
C ARG A 56 -14.92 -8.34 -4.74
N ALA A 57 -13.78 -8.48 -5.40
CA ALA A 57 -13.36 -7.57 -6.49
C ALA A 57 -14.29 -7.70 -7.72
N ALA A 58 -14.71 -8.92 -8.06
CA ALA A 58 -15.68 -9.16 -9.13
C ALA A 58 -17.07 -8.61 -8.79
N ALA A 59 -17.54 -8.76 -7.54
CA ALA A 59 -18.80 -8.20 -7.08
C ALA A 59 -18.83 -6.65 -7.13
N LEU A 60 -17.71 -5.99 -6.84
CA LEU A 60 -17.55 -4.54 -6.99
C LEU A 60 -17.62 -4.09 -8.45
N ALA A 61 -17.26 -4.92 -9.43
CA ALA A 61 -17.31 -4.57 -10.85
C ALA A 61 -18.72 -4.67 -11.46
N THR A 62 -19.63 -5.43 -10.84
CA THR A 62 -21.03 -5.62 -11.30
C THR A 62 -22.06 -4.83 -10.49
N ASP A 63 -21.61 -3.98 -9.57
CA ASP A 63 -22.47 -3.14 -8.75
C ASP A 63 -23.10 -2.03 -9.62
N PRO A 64 -24.44 -1.91 -9.67
CA PRO A 64 -25.12 -0.83 -10.38
C PRO A 64 -24.61 0.57 -10.00
N LEU A 65 -24.20 0.76 -8.75
CA LEU A 65 -23.63 2.03 -8.28
C LEU A 65 -22.26 2.33 -8.89
N VAL A 66 -21.44 1.29 -9.09
CA VAL A 66 -20.13 1.41 -9.76
C VAL A 66 -20.31 1.67 -11.25
N ALA A 67 -21.28 1.03 -11.89
CA ALA A 67 -21.62 1.30 -13.28
C ALA A 67 -22.09 2.75 -13.48
N HIS A 68 -23.00 3.25 -12.62
CA HIS A 68 -23.42 4.65 -12.62
C HIS A 68 -22.23 5.59 -12.39
N GLY A 69 -21.35 5.26 -11.44
CA GLY A 69 -20.14 6.05 -11.17
C GLY A 69 -19.18 6.14 -12.35
N HIS A 70 -19.09 5.08 -13.17
CA HIS A 70 -18.34 5.09 -14.41
C HIS A 70 -18.97 6.05 -15.44
N GLU A 71 -20.29 6.05 -15.58
CA GLU A 71 -21.00 7.02 -16.44
C GLU A 71 -20.79 8.46 -15.97
N VAL A 72 -20.87 8.72 -14.66
CA VAL A 72 -20.56 10.03 -14.07
C VAL A 72 -19.12 10.44 -14.36
N TYR A 73 -18.15 9.52 -14.25
CA TYR A 73 -16.74 9.80 -14.57
C TYR A 73 -16.55 10.28 -16.02
N ILE A 74 -17.28 9.66 -16.96
CA ILE A 74 -17.26 10.02 -18.38
C ILE A 74 -17.96 11.36 -18.59
N HIS A 75 -19.16 11.54 -18.03
CA HIS A 75 -19.97 12.74 -18.21
C HIS A 75 -19.29 14.00 -17.65
N GLU A 76 -18.62 13.87 -16.50
CA GLU A 76 -17.83 14.95 -15.88
C GLU A 76 -16.46 15.16 -16.56
N GLY A 77 -16.13 14.34 -17.57
CA GLY A 77 -14.93 14.50 -18.37
C GLY A 77 -13.63 14.27 -17.60
N CYS A 78 -13.66 13.50 -16.51
CA CYS A 78 -12.50 13.27 -15.63
C CYS A 78 -11.27 12.73 -16.40
N ILE A 79 -11.52 11.95 -17.46
CA ILE A 79 -10.52 11.36 -18.37
C ILE A 79 -9.59 12.39 -19.03
N HIS A 80 -10.00 13.66 -19.16
CA HIS A 80 -9.17 14.71 -19.75
C HIS A 80 -7.99 15.12 -18.85
N CYS A 81 -8.07 14.82 -17.55
CA CYS A 81 -7.02 15.10 -16.58
C CYS A 81 -6.41 13.83 -15.99
N HIS A 82 -7.17 12.75 -15.88
CA HIS A 82 -6.82 11.52 -15.19
C HIS A 82 -6.88 10.32 -16.15
N SER A 83 -5.74 9.65 -16.35
CA SER A 83 -5.70 8.36 -17.04
C SER A 83 -6.11 7.21 -16.13
N GLN A 84 -6.52 6.10 -16.71
CA GLN A 84 -6.71 4.82 -16.01
C GLN A 84 -5.85 3.71 -16.63
N TYR A 85 -4.61 4.05 -16.97
CA TYR A 85 -3.69 3.09 -17.57
C TYR A 85 -2.27 3.35 -17.09
N VAL A 86 -1.79 2.51 -16.18
CA VAL A 86 -0.39 2.52 -15.75
C VAL A 86 0.48 1.89 -16.83
N ARG A 87 1.54 2.58 -17.24
CA ARG A 87 2.38 2.18 -18.37
C ARG A 87 3.37 1.09 -17.94
N PRO A 88 3.31 -0.15 -18.48
CA PRO A 88 4.11 -1.27 -17.99
C PRO A 88 5.63 -1.09 -18.16
N ARG A 89 6.05 -0.38 -19.21
CA ARG A 89 7.47 -0.20 -19.57
C ARG A 89 8.12 1.04 -18.95
N VAL A 90 7.43 1.71 -18.03
CA VAL A 90 7.93 2.89 -17.33
C VAL A 90 7.98 2.55 -15.83
N PRO A 91 9.14 2.12 -15.30
CA PRO A 91 9.25 1.67 -13.91
C PRO A 91 8.74 2.69 -12.88
N ALA A 92 9.03 3.98 -13.11
CA ALA A 92 8.54 5.06 -12.26
C ALA A 92 7.01 5.22 -12.26
N ASP A 93 6.31 4.74 -13.31
CA ASP A 93 4.85 4.74 -13.39
C ASP A 93 4.28 3.63 -12.51
N VAL A 94 4.86 2.44 -12.60
CA VAL A 94 4.49 1.27 -11.81
C VAL A 94 4.74 1.52 -10.31
N GLU A 95 5.90 2.10 -9.98
CA GLU A 95 6.25 2.44 -8.60
C GLU A 95 5.24 3.44 -8.00
N ARG A 96 4.85 4.45 -8.79
CA ARG A 96 4.02 5.56 -8.32
C ARG A 96 2.53 5.22 -8.27
N TRP A 97 2.02 4.52 -9.29
CA TRP A 97 0.59 4.30 -9.48
C TRP A 97 0.13 2.87 -9.24
N GLY A 98 1.06 1.94 -9.00
CA GLY A 98 0.76 0.54 -8.74
C GLY A 98 0.99 -0.36 -9.96
N PRO A 99 0.59 -1.64 -9.90
CA PRO A 99 0.82 -2.57 -10.98
C PRO A 99 0.18 -2.10 -12.28
N ALA A 100 0.86 -2.36 -13.39
CA ALA A 100 0.29 -2.13 -14.71
C ALA A 100 -0.75 -3.20 -15.05
N SER A 101 -1.83 -2.79 -15.71
CA SER A 101 -2.84 -3.69 -16.25
C SER A 101 -2.49 -4.11 -17.68
N ASP A 102 -2.99 -5.27 -18.09
CA ASP A 102 -2.97 -5.67 -19.49
C ASP A 102 -3.83 -4.70 -20.31
N TRP A 103 -3.30 -4.26 -21.46
CA TRP A 103 -4.04 -3.41 -22.40
C TRP A 103 -5.31 -4.11 -22.90
N ALA A 104 -5.30 -5.44 -23.04
CA ALA A 104 -6.49 -6.19 -23.46
C ALA A 104 -7.65 -6.04 -22.48
N LYS A 105 -7.37 -5.93 -21.17
CA LYS A 105 -8.39 -5.70 -20.13
C LYS A 105 -9.00 -4.30 -20.29
N LEU A 106 -8.16 -3.28 -20.45
CA LEU A 106 -8.62 -1.90 -20.63
C LEU A 106 -9.38 -1.71 -21.95
N ALA A 107 -8.96 -2.37 -23.02
CA ALA A 107 -9.64 -2.32 -24.32
C ALA A 107 -11.02 -3.00 -24.29
N ALA A 108 -11.30 -3.86 -23.31
CA ALA A 108 -12.60 -4.48 -23.13
C ALA A 108 -13.60 -3.56 -22.42
N ASP A 109 -13.14 -2.56 -21.67
CA ASP A 109 -14.01 -1.57 -21.02
C ASP A 109 -14.84 -0.81 -22.08
N GLN A 110 -16.04 -0.40 -21.71
CA GLN A 110 -16.98 0.27 -22.62
C GLN A 110 -17.38 1.64 -22.07
N PRO A 111 -16.81 2.76 -22.58
CA PRO A 111 -15.66 2.84 -23.49
C PRO A 111 -14.32 2.58 -22.78
N PRO A 112 -13.23 2.25 -23.50
CA PRO A 112 -11.90 2.20 -22.92
C PRO A 112 -11.46 3.59 -22.41
N LEU A 113 -10.88 3.65 -21.21
CA LEU A 113 -10.45 4.90 -20.56
C LEU A 113 -8.93 5.01 -20.32
N PRO A 114 -8.05 4.83 -21.33
CA PRO A 114 -6.61 4.97 -21.15
C PRO A 114 -6.17 6.39 -20.76
N GLY A 115 -6.95 7.39 -21.14
CA GLY A 115 -6.59 8.80 -21.04
C GLY A 115 -5.54 9.20 -22.08
N ASN A 116 -5.48 10.50 -22.41
CA ASN A 116 -4.53 11.04 -23.39
C ASN A 116 -3.57 12.09 -22.80
N ARG A 117 -3.86 12.57 -21.58
CA ARG A 117 -3.06 13.55 -20.82
C ARG A 117 -3.14 13.22 -19.33
N ARG A 118 -2.12 13.63 -18.58
CA ARG A 118 -2.05 13.45 -17.11
C ARG A 118 -1.75 14.79 -16.44
N ASN A 119 -2.78 15.62 -16.34
CA ASN A 119 -2.73 16.83 -15.51
C ASN A 119 -2.88 16.48 -14.03
N GLY A 120 -3.66 15.44 -13.73
CA GLY A 120 -3.76 14.81 -12.43
C GLY A 120 -3.10 13.42 -12.39
N PRO A 121 -3.09 12.77 -11.22
CA PRO A 121 -2.61 11.39 -11.07
C PRO A 121 -3.37 10.41 -11.96
N ASP A 122 -2.71 9.31 -12.34
CA ASP A 122 -3.39 8.13 -12.88
C ASP A 122 -4.29 7.52 -11.79
N LEU A 123 -5.46 7.00 -12.17
CA LEU A 123 -6.47 6.48 -11.26
C LEU A 123 -6.70 4.97 -11.36
N ALA A 124 -5.98 4.24 -12.22
CA ALA A 124 -6.22 2.81 -12.46
C ALA A 124 -6.19 1.96 -11.18
N ASN A 125 -5.35 2.36 -10.22
CA ASN A 125 -5.27 1.73 -8.89
C ASN A 125 -5.50 2.73 -7.75
N VAL A 126 -6.42 3.69 -7.92
CA VAL A 126 -6.66 4.72 -6.90
C VAL A 126 -7.20 4.12 -5.59
N ALA A 127 -7.97 3.02 -5.65
CA ALA A 127 -8.52 2.37 -4.46
C ALA A 127 -7.45 1.86 -3.49
N ASN A 128 -6.26 1.52 -4.00
CA ASN A 128 -5.15 1.08 -3.14
C ASN A 128 -4.39 2.23 -2.47
N ARG A 129 -4.65 3.49 -2.86
CA ARG A 129 -3.95 4.68 -2.36
C ARG A 129 -4.85 5.66 -1.61
N ARG A 130 -6.14 5.71 -1.96
CA ARG A 130 -7.10 6.67 -1.41
C ARG A 130 -8.35 5.94 -0.98
N SER A 131 -8.84 6.25 0.22
CA SER A 131 -10.11 5.71 0.72
C SER A 131 -11.30 6.39 0.03
N ALA A 132 -12.46 5.74 0.09
CA ALA A 132 -13.72 6.31 -0.40
C ALA A 132 -14.01 7.68 0.25
N GLU A 133 -13.78 7.80 1.55
CA GLU A 133 -13.94 9.07 2.27
C GLU A 133 -12.97 10.15 1.78
N TRP A 134 -11.69 9.82 1.56
CA TRP A 134 -10.75 10.78 0.99
C TRP A 134 -11.18 11.22 -0.40
N ASN A 135 -11.62 10.28 -1.25
CA ASN A 135 -12.11 10.59 -2.60
C ASN A 135 -13.33 11.53 -2.54
N ARG A 136 -14.27 11.27 -1.63
CA ARG A 136 -15.44 12.14 -1.39
C ARG A 136 -15.01 13.56 -1.00
N LEU A 137 -14.13 13.70 0.00
CA LEU A 137 -13.63 15.01 0.45
C LEU A 137 -12.88 15.74 -0.67
N HIS A 138 -12.07 15.01 -1.43
CA HIS A 138 -11.31 15.56 -2.55
C HIS A 138 -12.24 16.03 -3.68
N LEU A 139 -13.25 15.26 -4.07
CA LEU A 139 -14.21 15.67 -5.09
C LEU A 139 -14.99 16.93 -4.68
N GLN A 140 -15.43 17.00 -3.42
CA GLN A 140 -16.17 18.17 -2.92
C GLN A 140 -15.27 19.41 -2.80
N LYS A 141 -14.08 19.27 -2.24
CA LYS A 141 -13.16 20.40 -2.00
C LYS A 141 -11.71 19.98 -2.23
N PRO A 142 -11.24 19.89 -3.49
CA PRO A 142 -9.93 19.32 -3.80
C PRO A 142 -8.78 19.98 -3.04
N ARG A 143 -8.83 21.31 -2.94
CA ARG A 143 -7.80 22.12 -2.26
C ARG A 143 -7.76 21.95 -0.74
N ALA A 144 -8.77 21.32 -0.13
CA ALA A 144 -8.77 21.07 1.31
C ALA A 144 -7.90 19.87 1.71
N VAL A 145 -7.77 18.88 0.83
CA VAL A 145 -6.96 17.66 1.07
C VAL A 145 -5.79 17.52 0.11
N SER A 146 -5.73 18.36 -0.93
CA SER A 146 -4.63 18.47 -1.89
C SER A 146 -4.33 19.95 -2.16
N PRO A 147 -3.56 20.62 -1.29
CA PRO A 147 -3.20 22.04 -1.45
C PRO A 147 -2.55 22.31 -2.81
N GLY A 148 -2.96 23.39 -3.48
CA GLY A 148 -2.48 23.72 -4.83
C GLY A 148 -3.08 22.88 -5.96
N SER A 149 -4.02 21.97 -5.68
CA SER A 149 -4.73 21.21 -6.70
C SER A 149 -5.43 22.13 -7.71
N ARG A 150 -5.25 21.84 -9.00
CA ARG A 150 -5.95 22.50 -10.11
C ARG A 150 -7.30 21.87 -10.43
N MET A 151 -7.66 20.78 -9.73
CA MET A 151 -8.92 20.09 -9.95
C MET A 151 -10.11 20.99 -9.59
N PRO A 152 -11.15 21.09 -10.44
CA PRO A 152 -12.38 21.79 -10.10
C PRO A 152 -13.12 21.07 -8.95
N SER A 153 -14.04 21.78 -8.30
CA SER A 153 -14.91 21.16 -7.29
C SER A 153 -16.07 20.48 -8.01
N TYR A 154 -16.39 19.26 -7.58
CA TYR A 154 -17.54 18.46 -7.99
C TYR A 154 -18.59 18.36 -6.88
N ALA A 155 -18.63 19.35 -5.97
CA ALA A 155 -19.59 19.39 -4.88
C ALA A 155 -21.06 19.35 -5.36
N HIS A 156 -21.32 19.71 -6.62
CA HIS A 156 -22.65 19.65 -7.22
C HIS A 156 -23.23 18.24 -7.26
N LEU A 157 -22.38 17.22 -7.42
CA LEU A 157 -22.78 15.82 -7.48
C LEU A 157 -23.33 15.29 -6.15
N PHE A 158 -23.04 15.98 -5.04
CA PHE A 158 -23.42 15.57 -3.69
C PHE A 158 -24.64 16.35 -3.16
N ARG A 159 -25.19 17.32 -3.90
CA ARG A 159 -26.24 18.22 -3.40
C ARG A 159 -27.60 17.57 -3.19
N ARG A 160 -27.95 16.54 -3.95
CA ARG A 160 -29.27 15.90 -3.86
C ARG A 160 -29.43 14.99 -2.63
N GLY A 161 -28.34 14.71 -1.90
CA GLY A 161 -28.34 13.85 -0.71
C GLY A 161 -28.66 12.39 -1.04
N GLY A 162 -28.27 11.48 -0.15
CA GLY A 162 -28.53 10.04 -0.27
C GLY A 162 -27.37 9.21 -0.84
N ASP A 163 -27.44 7.89 -0.57
CA ASP A 163 -26.39 6.91 -0.87
C ASP A 163 -26.28 6.57 -2.37
N GLU A 164 -27.23 7.05 -3.18
CA GLU A 164 -27.29 6.86 -4.64
C GLU A 164 -27.08 8.16 -5.42
N SER A 165 -26.55 9.21 -4.79
CA SER A 165 -26.21 10.43 -5.53
C SER A 165 -25.08 10.17 -6.54
N ASP A 166 -25.02 10.95 -7.63
CA ASP A 166 -23.94 10.87 -8.63
C ASP A 166 -22.55 10.94 -7.98
N GLY A 167 -22.43 11.70 -6.88
CA GLY A 167 -21.19 11.80 -6.12
C GLY A 167 -20.83 10.52 -5.39
N GLU A 168 -21.80 9.83 -4.77
CA GLU A 168 -21.53 8.53 -4.13
C GLU A 168 -21.24 7.44 -5.17
N ALA A 169 -21.94 7.46 -6.31
CA ALA A 169 -21.67 6.56 -7.41
C ALA A 169 -20.24 6.73 -7.94
N LEU A 170 -19.80 7.97 -8.19
CA LEU A 170 -18.44 8.26 -8.58
C LEU A 170 -17.42 7.79 -7.53
N VAL A 171 -17.71 7.98 -6.23
CA VAL A 171 -16.84 7.48 -5.15
C VAL A 171 -16.76 5.96 -5.16
N ALA A 172 -17.88 5.26 -5.38
CA ALA A 172 -17.93 3.80 -5.47
C ALA A 172 -17.10 3.29 -6.66
N TYR A 173 -17.22 3.94 -7.82
CA TYR A 173 -16.40 3.63 -8.98
C TYR A 173 -14.90 3.83 -8.71
N LEU A 174 -14.49 4.96 -8.13
CA LEU A 174 -13.09 5.16 -7.76
C LEU A 174 -12.60 4.13 -6.73
N ALA A 175 -13.47 3.67 -5.83
CA ALA A 175 -13.15 2.64 -4.85
C ALA A 175 -13.05 1.22 -5.46
N SER A 176 -13.58 0.98 -6.66
CA SER A 176 -13.43 -0.29 -7.37
C SER A 176 -12.12 -0.37 -8.17
N LEU A 177 -11.61 0.77 -8.65
CA LEU A 177 -10.39 0.86 -9.47
C LEU A 177 -9.13 0.38 -8.74
N GLY A 178 -8.70 -0.84 -9.08
CA GLY A 178 -7.54 -1.53 -8.52
C GLY A 178 -7.75 -2.03 -7.09
N ALA A 179 -8.99 -2.28 -6.67
CA ALA A 179 -9.28 -2.82 -5.34
C ALA A 179 -8.60 -4.19 -5.09
N ASP A 180 -8.45 -5.00 -6.14
CA ASP A 180 -7.72 -6.28 -6.14
C ASP A 180 -6.21 -6.12 -5.86
N THR A 181 -5.66 -4.92 -6.06
CA THR A 181 -4.23 -4.63 -5.86
C THR A 181 -3.91 -4.14 -4.44
N ILE A 182 -4.91 -3.97 -3.57
CA ILE A 182 -4.72 -3.55 -2.17
C ILE A 182 -3.73 -4.45 -1.42
N PRO A 183 -3.80 -5.80 -1.47
CA PRO A 183 -2.85 -6.66 -0.79
C PRO A 183 -1.39 -6.43 -1.23
N GLN A 184 -1.17 -6.23 -2.53
CA GLN A 184 0.15 -5.91 -3.07
C GLN A 184 0.66 -4.57 -2.52
N ARG A 185 -0.19 -3.55 -2.46
CA ARG A 185 0.17 -2.24 -1.92
C ARG A 185 0.50 -2.28 -0.43
N LEU A 186 -0.23 -3.08 0.35
CA LEU A 186 0.07 -3.30 1.77
C LEU A 186 1.41 -4.00 1.97
N ALA A 187 1.71 -5.01 1.15
CA ALA A 187 3.01 -5.67 1.15
C ALA A 187 4.14 -4.70 0.77
N GLN A 188 3.96 -3.89 -0.27
CA GLN A 188 4.92 -2.85 -0.68
C GLN A 188 5.19 -1.86 0.46
N THR A 189 4.14 -1.34 1.10
CA THR A 189 4.25 -0.38 2.22
C THR A 189 5.01 -0.98 3.40
N SER A 190 4.76 -2.25 3.70
CA SER A 190 5.40 -2.98 4.80
C SER A 190 6.87 -3.32 4.51
N ALA A 191 7.21 -3.55 3.25
CA ALA A 191 8.58 -3.81 2.80
C ALA A 191 9.40 -2.53 2.62
N TRP A 192 8.76 -1.40 2.28
CA TRP A 192 9.43 -0.14 1.99
C TRP A 192 10.33 0.33 3.14
N ARG A 193 11.49 0.87 2.76
CA ARG A 193 12.43 1.58 3.63
C ARG A 193 12.80 2.90 2.94
N PRO A 194 12.92 4.00 3.68
CA PRO A 194 13.39 5.26 3.10
C PRO A 194 14.85 5.15 2.70
N ASP A 195 15.22 5.77 1.58
CA ASP A 195 16.62 6.05 1.29
C ASP A 195 17.19 7.01 2.35
N ARG A 196 18.34 6.65 2.92
CA ARG A 196 19.06 7.40 3.96
C ARG A 196 20.43 7.88 3.49
N SER A 197 20.68 7.86 2.17
CA SER A 197 21.89 8.40 1.55
C SER A 197 22.10 9.90 1.85
N ALA A 198 21.01 10.64 2.04
CA ALA A 198 20.99 12.04 2.45
C ALA A 198 20.35 12.24 3.83
N PRO A 199 20.77 13.26 4.60
CA PRO A 199 20.16 13.55 5.90
C PRO A 199 18.70 14.03 5.73
N PRO A 200 17.83 13.72 6.69
CA PRO A 200 16.47 14.26 6.71
C PRO A 200 16.44 15.78 6.75
N THR A 201 15.39 16.38 6.20
CA THR A 201 15.27 17.84 6.21
C THR A 201 15.15 18.39 7.63
N ASP A 202 15.64 19.61 7.82
CA ASP A 202 15.66 20.24 9.14
C ASP A 202 14.23 20.50 9.67
N ALA A 203 14.14 20.73 10.98
CA ALA A 203 12.86 20.91 11.64
C ALA A 203 12.08 22.14 11.13
N ALA A 204 12.75 23.18 10.63
CA ALA A 204 12.07 24.36 10.09
C ALA A 204 11.44 24.05 8.72
N HIS A 205 12.14 23.29 7.87
CA HIS A 205 11.62 22.79 6.60
C HIS A 205 10.45 21.82 6.82
N ALA A 206 10.62 20.83 7.69
CA ALA A 206 9.55 19.89 8.04
C ALA A 206 8.31 20.61 8.58
N ARG A 207 8.47 21.65 9.42
CA ARG A 207 7.34 22.47 9.89
C ARG A 207 6.61 23.19 8.76
N ARG A 208 7.30 23.69 7.75
CA ARG A 208 6.66 24.32 6.58
C ARG A 208 5.84 23.31 5.78
N ILE A 209 6.38 22.11 5.55
CA ILE A 209 5.63 21.05 4.86
C ILE A 209 4.41 20.64 5.70
N PHE A 210 4.58 20.44 7.00
CA PHE A 210 3.48 20.07 7.89
C PHE A 210 2.36 21.13 7.92
N ALA A 211 2.74 22.41 7.96
CA ALA A 211 1.79 23.52 7.89
C ALA A 211 0.94 23.48 6.62
N GLN A 212 1.55 23.13 5.48
CA GLN A 212 0.88 23.06 4.20
C GLN A 212 0.01 21.82 4.05
N LEU A 213 0.53 20.64 4.41
CA LEU A 213 -0.08 19.36 4.03
C LEU A 213 -0.88 18.68 5.15
N CYS A 214 -0.49 18.88 6.41
CA CYS A 214 -0.98 18.06 7.53
C CYS A 214 -1.95 18.83 8.45
N THR A 215 -1.75 20.14 8.57
CA THR A 215 -2.52 21.01 9.47
C THR A 215 -4.04 20.99 9.26
N PRO A 216 -4.60 20.88 8.03
CA PRO A 216 -6.05 20.82 7.84
C PRO A 216 -6.75 19.72 8.66
N CYS A 217 -6.06 18.61 8.93
CA CYS A 217 -6.57 17.49 9.72
C CYS A 217 -5.95 17.45 11.12
N HIS A 218 -4.63 17.62 11.24
CA HIS A 218 -3.91 17.41 12.50
C HIS A 218 -3.83 18.64 13.41
N GLY A 219 -4.15 19.83 12.89
CA GLY A 219 -3.90 21.10 13.58
C GLY A 219 -2.41 21.44 13.64
N PRO A 220 -2.05 22.71 13.92
CA PRO A 220 -0.65 23.17 13.86
C PRO A 220 0.26 22.56 14.93
N ALA A 221 -0.33 22.06 16.03
CA ALA A 221 0.38 21.44 17.15
C ALA A 221 0.17 19.92 17.25
N GLY A 222 -0.51 19.30 16.27
CA GLY A 222 -0.70 17.85 16.26
C GLY A 222 -1.77 17.32 17.22
N HIS A 223 -2.73 18.16 17.64
CA HIS A 223 -3.82 17.77 18.54
C HIS A 223 -5.00 17.06 17.85
N GLY A 224 -4.98 16.95 16.52
CA GLY A 224 -6.10 16.37 15.77
C GLY A 224 -7.36 17.22 15.84
N ASP A 225 -7.17 18.54 15.84
CA ASP A 225 -8.17 19.58 15.96
C ASP A 225 -8.19 20.52 14.74
N GLY A 226 -7.58 20.09 13.63
CA GLY A 226 -7.65 20.81 12.36
C GLY A 226 -9.11 20.99 11.89
N PRO A 227 -9.40 21.99 11.04
CA PRO A 227 -10.76 22.31 10.62
C PRO A 227 -11.51 21.17 9.91
N LEU A 228 -10.80 20.17 9.37
CA LEU A 228 -11.41 18.98 8.79
C LEU A 228 -11.61 17.85 9.80
N ALA A 229 -10.91 17.86 10.95
CA ALA A 229 -10.83 16.73 11.88
C ALA A 229 -12.20 16.24 12.37
N ALA A 230 -13.10 17.17 12.69
CA ALA A 230 -14.44 16.84 13.21
C ALA A 230 -15.38 16.21 12.17
N ARG A 231 -15.02 16.25 10.88
CA ARG A 231 -15.84 15.70 9.77
C ARG A 231 -15.33 14.36 9.26
N LEU A 232 -14.22 13.86 9.81
CA LEU A 232 -13.63 12.59 9.41
C LEU A 232 -14.25 11.45 10.19
N SER A 233 -14.49 10.32 9.52
CA SER A 233 -14.94 9.06 10.11
C SER A 233 -13.99 8.58 11.22
N VAL A 234 -12.71 8.87 11.04
CA VAL A 234 -11.64 8.60 12.00
C VAL A 234 -10.97 9.92 12.34
N ARG A 235 -11.25 10.44 13.53
CA ARG A 235 -10.59 11.64 14.04
C ARG A 235 -9.07 11.39 14.21
N PRO A 236 -8.20 12.31 13.75
CA PRO A 236 -6.78 12.21 14.03
C PRO A 236 -6.51 12.25 15.54
N PRO A 237 -5.54 11.48 16.05
CA PRO A 237 -5.22 11.48 17.48
C PRO A 237 -4.56 12.80 17.90
N ASP A 238 -4.70 13.12 19.18
CA ASP A 238 -3.89 14.15 19.85
C ASP A 238 -2.54 13.54 20.22
N TRP A 239 -1.52 13.73 19.38
CA TRP A 239 -0.21 13.08 19.58
C TRP A 239 0.48 13.48 20.89
N PRO A 240 0.52 14.77 21.29
CA PRO A 240 1.06 15.18 22.58
C PRO A 240 0.46 14.44 23.78
N ALA A 241 -0.86 14.22 23.80
CA ALA A 241 -1.54 13.60 24.93
C ALA A 241 -1.66 12.07 24.83
N GLN A 242 -1.73 11.53 23.61
CA GLN A 242 -2.17 10.15 23.36
C GLN A 242 -1.10 9.29 22.67
N GLY A 243 0.03 9.89 22.29
CA GLY A 243 1.09 9.22 21.55
C GLY A 243 0.62 8.64 20.20
N TRP A 244 1.31 7.61 19.72
CA TRP A 244 1.05 7.02 18.40
C TRP A 244 0.30 5.69 18.51
N ARG A 245 -1.00 5.72 18.89
CA ARG A 245 -1.83 4.50 19.09
C ARG A 245 -1.81 3.45 17.96
N ARG A 246 -1.50 3.84 16.72
CA ARG A 246 -1.43 2.92 15.56
C ARG A 246 -0.03 2.38 15.28
N VAL A 247 0.96 2.78 16.07
CA VAL A 247 2.33 2.27 16.01
C VAL A 247 2.48 1.22 17.12
N PRO A 248 2.88 -0.03 16.80
CA PRO A 248 3.14 -1.04 17.83
C PRO A 248 4.20 -0.56 18.83
N PRO A 249 4.08 -0.89 20.13
CA PRO A 249 5.02 -0.43 21.16
C PRO A 249 6.48 -0.86 20.92
N ASP A 250 6.69 -1.98 20.24
CA ASP A 250 7.98 -2.60 19.91
C ASP A 250 8.52 -2.21 18.52
N ALA A 251 7.75 -1.42 17.75
CA ALA A 251 8.16 -1.02 16.41
C ALA A 251 9.20 0.12 16.44
N ASP A 252 10.02 0.18 15.39
CA ASP A 252 10.76 1.39 15.04
C ASP A 252 9.75 2.51 14.73
N VAL A 253 9.56 3.41 15.70
CA VAL A 253 8.62 4.53 15.63
C VAL A 253 8.93 5.45 14.44
N GLU A 254 10.20 5.75 14.17
CA GLU A 254 10.55 6.66 13.07
C GLU A 254 10.15 6.03 11.73
N LEU A 255 10.46 4.75 11.53
CA LEU A 255 10.07 4.04 10.32
C LEU A 255 8.54 3.89 10.19
N ALA A 256 7.84 3.61 11.29
CA ALA A 256 6.39 3.50 11.30
C ALA A 256 5.71 4.82 10.93
N LEU A 257 6.16 5.93 11.52
CA LEU A 257 5.68 7.28 11.18
C LEU A 257 6.04 7.65 9.73
N ALA A 258 7.25 7.34 9.27
CA ALA A 258 7.66 7.59 7.88
C ALA A 258 6.76 6.86 6.87
N ARG A 259 6.37 5.61 7.15
CA ARG A 259 5.41 4.87 6.30
C ARG A 259 4.03 5.51 6.30
N ILE A 260 3.53 5.94 7.46
CA ILE A 260 2.24 6.62 7.57
C ILE A 260 2.27 7.93 6.77
N VAL A 261 3.34 8.70 6.84
CA VAL A 261 3.50 9.93 6.04
C VAL A 261 3.56 9.62 4.54
N LYS A 262 4.35 8.62 4.13
CA LYS A 262 4.55 8.28 2.72
C LYS A 262 3.31 7.66 2.08
N PHE A 263 2.63 6.75 2.79
CA PHE A 263 1.59 5.88 2.21
C PHE A 263 0.22 6.04 2.84
N GLY A 264 0.12 6.79 3.94
CA GLY A 264 -1.13 6.99 4.66
C GLY A 264 -1.46 5.81 5.58
N LEU A 265 -2.70 5.81 6.06
CA LEU A 265 -3.28 4.73 6.85
C LEU A 265 -4.39 4.05 6.03
N PRO A 266 -4.21 2.79 5.63
CA PRO A 266 -5.20 2.05 4.85
C PRO A 266 -6.60 2.10 5.46
N GLY A 267 -7.62 2.31 4.62
CA GLY A 267 -9.02 2.39 5.04
C GLY A 267 -9.42 3.67 5.79
N SER A 268 -8.49 4.61 6.00
CA SER A 268 -8.77 5.90 6.65
C SER A 268 -8.70 7.06 5.66
N PRO A 269 -9.19 8.26 6.00
CA PRO A 269 -9.01 9.46 5.18
C PRO A 269 -7.58 10.03 5.24
N MET A 270 -6.67 9.45 6.03
CA MET A 270 -5.25 9.83 6.05
C MET A 270 -4.53 9.22 4.85
N ALA A 271 -4.55 9.92 3.72
CA ALA A 271 -3.83 9.53 2.51
C ALA A 271 -2.31 9.76 2.64
N GLY A 272 -1.54 8.99 1.88
CA GLY A 272 -0.10 9.15 1.79
C GLY A 272 0.34 10.33 0.92
N HIS A 273 1.57 10.78 1.17
CA HIS A 273 2.28 11.76 0.36
C HIS A 273 3.41 11.08 -0.42
N GLU A 274 3.06 10.20 -1.35
CA GLU A 274 4.01 9.31 -2.04
C GLU A 274 5.06 10.07 -2.86
N THR A 275 4.75 11.30 -3.25
CA THR A 275 5.62 12.14 -4.07
C THR A 275 6.65 12.92 -3.27
N LEU A 276 6.57 12.94 -1.93
CA LEU A 276 7.59 13.59 -1.11
C LEU A 276 8.91 12.80 -1.19
N PRO A 277 10.06 13.49 -1.30
CA PRO A 277 11.36 12.87 -1.12
C PRO A 277 11.49 12.19 0.25
N ASP A 278 12.29 11.14 0.33
CA ASP A 278 12.46 10.38 1.56
C ASP A 278 13.09 11.21 2.69
N THR A 279 13.91 12.21 2.35
CA THR A 279 14.44 13.20 3.30
C THR A 279 13.35 14.02 3.98
N ASP A 280 12.32 14.42 3.24
CA ASP A 280 11.16 15.16 3.77
C ASP A 280 10.24 14.28 4.60
N VAL A 281 10.02 13.05 4.15
CA VAL A 281 9.24 12.05 4.89
C VAL A 281 9.89 11.76 6.24
N LEU A 282 11.22 11.58 6.28
CA LEU A 282 11.96 11.39 7.52
C LEU A 282 11.95 12.66 8.40
N GLY A 283 12.06 13.85 7.80
CA GLY A 283 11.97 15.12 8.53
C GLY A 283 10.61 15.28 9.22
N LEU A 284 9.52 14.99 8.50
CA LEU A 284 8.15 14.97 9.04
C LEU A 284 7.97 13.92 10.14
N ALA A 285 8.47 12.70 9.94
CA ALA A 285 8.39 11.64 10.95
C ALA A 285 9.08 12.06 12.26
N ARG A 286 10.26 12.70 12.17
CA ARG A 286 10.97 13.24 13.33
C ARG A 286 10.24 14.40 14.00
N LEU A 287 9.67 15.31 13.21
CA LEU A 287 8.85 16.41 13.73
C LEU A 287 7.65 15.88 14.52
N VAL A 288 6.87 14.97 13.92
CA VAL A 288 5.71 14.36 14.59
C VAL A 288 6.13 13.60 15.85
N ARG A 289 7.26 12.89 15.80
CA ARG A 289 7.81 12.18 16.96
C ARG A 289 8.17 13.14 18.10
N SER A 290 8.67 14.33 17.80
CA SER A 290 9.12 15.31 18.80
C SER A 290 8.00 15.95 19.64
N TRP A 291 6.73 15.78 19.24
CA TRP A 291 5.60 16.30 20.00
C TRP A 291 5.19 15.44 21.20
N GLN A 292 5.63 14.19 21.24
CA GLN A 292 5.52 13.41 22.46
C GLN A 292 6.68 13.80 23.39
N LYS A 293 6.37 14.38 24.55
CA LYS A 293 7.36 14.59 25.59
C LYS A 293 7.69 13.22 26.20
N HIS A 294 8.98 12.92 26.31
CA HIS A 294 9.50 11.76 27.03
C HIS A 294 9.23 11.88 28.53
#